data_AF-A0A8J2RXH4-F1
#
_entry.id   AF-A0A8J2RXH4-F1
#
_cell.length_a   1.000
_cell.length_b   1.000
_cell.length_c   1.000
_cell.angle_alpha   90.00
_cell.angle_beta   90.00
_cell.angle_gamma   90.00
#
_symmetry.space_group_name_H-M   'P 1'
#
loop_
_entity.id
_entity.type
_entity.pdbx_description
1 polymer ?
#
loop_
_entity_poly.entity_id
_entity_poly.type
_entity_poly.pdbx_seq_one_letter_code
_entity_poly.pdbx_strand_id
1 'polypeptide(L)'
;MKGILVFIFVLSVFIHQSQAQCNSTNCVGPACRCMSTSPPGNLALANTPQLVFLTFDGAITTTNFNNYTYLLNNRFNPNGCPIGMTFFIFHEYNDYTLTHNLYHKRQEISTHSMSHLTPAASWANKSVNEWVDEIGGIKEALSKFANIPKTGIRGERAPFLQSSGDATFTAMKNLSMFYDCSFPSTAHTNPPIWPYTLDQGFQHDCLIPPCPKNKYTGIWTVPMVALNRNGTVCSMADACDNPKTLDETYEYLKSNFDRHYTTSKAPFGVSLTANGWFTSGSYRLEGYKKFLDYLSIKDDVYIVPIARGLDWMKNPKPLAEVPAFFDCPTMTQTSCSSYSCYYEGESSPVGPRIMKSCVRCPDVYPWTGNPLGIA
;
A
#
# COMPACT_ATOMS: atom_id res chain seq x y z
N MET A 1 -49.98 -15.19 -52.72
CA MET A 1 -48.90 -14.18 -52.77
C MET A 1 -47.89 -14.51 -51.69
N LYS A 2 -46.62 -14.59 -52.08
CA LYS A 2 -45.46 -14.94 -51.25
C LYS A 2 -45.21 -13.86 -50.18
N GLY A 3 -44.87 -14.28 -48.97
CA GLY A 3 -44.24 -13.44 -47.96
C GLY A 3 -43.15 -14.24 -47.26
N ILE A 4 -41.93 -14.16 -47.77
CA ILE A 4 -40.73 -14.73 -47.13
C ILE A 4 -40.26 -13.72 -46.09
N LEU A 5 -40.35 -14.06 -44.81
CA LEU A 5 -39.73 -13.28 -43.74
C LEU A 5 -38.26 -13.71 -43.61
N VAL A 6 -37.34 -12.84 -44.03
CA VAL A 6 -35.90 -13.04 -43.85
C VAL A 6 -35.52 -12.45 -42.48
N PHE A 7 -35.18 -13.32 -41.53
CA PHE A 7 -34.54 -12.89 -40.28
C PHE A 7 -33.03 -12.73 -40.54
N ILE A 8 -32.56 -11.49 -40.56
CA ILE A 8 -31.13 -11.17 -40.59
C ILE A 8 -30.62 -11.23 -39.15
N PHE A 9 -29.90 -12.30 -38.79
CA PHE A 9 -29.10 -12.34 -37.58
C PHE A 9 -27.85 -11.50 -37.79
N VAL A 10 -27.80 -10.31 -37.19
CA VAL A 10 -26.57 -9.54 -37.08
C VAL A 10 -25.73 -10.19 -35.98
N LEU A 11 -24.76 -11.02 -36.38
CA LEU A 11 -23.71 -11.48 -35.47
C LEU A 11 -22.81 -10.29 -35.13
N SER A 12 -23.03 -9.70 -33.96
CA SER A 12 -22.10 -8.75 -33.34
C SER A 12 -20.83 -9.51 -32.94
N VAL A 13 -19.82 -9.50 -33.82
CA VAL A 13 -18.49 -10.00 -33.48
C VAL A 13 -17.86 -9.01 -32.50
N PHE A 14 -17.91 -9.32 -31.20
CA PHE A 14 -17.08 -8.65 -30.22
C PHE A 14 -15.63 -9.04 -30.48
N ILE A 15 -14.89 -8.16 -31.16
CA ILE A 15 -13.43 -8.26 -31.25
C ILE A 15 -12.91 -7.94 -29.85
N HIS A 16 -12.74 -8.96 -29.01
CA HIS A 16 -11.89 -8.86 -27.83
C HIS A 16 -10.46 -8.67 -28.35
N GLN A 17 -9.98 -7.43 -28.38
CA GLN A 17 -8.55 -7.18 -28.54
C GLN A 17 -7.86 -7.81 -27.33
N SER A 18 -7.28 -9.00 -27.52
CA SER A 18 -6.38 -9.58 -26.54
C SER A 18 -5.20 -8.62 -26.39
N GLN A 19 -5.00 -8.08 -25.20
CA GLN A 19 -3.78 -7.34 -24.92
C GLN A 19 -2.60 -8.27 -25.14
N ALA A 20 -1.60 -7.79 -25.88
CA ALA A 20 -0.38 -8.56 -26.11
C ALA A 20 0.21 -8.96 -24.75
N GLN A 21 0.46 -10.26 -24.57
CA GLN A 21 1.03 -10.80 -23.33
C GLN A 21 2.38 -10.12 -23.04
N CYS A 22 2.57 -9.69 -21.79
CA CYS A 22 3.83 -9.08 -21.35
C CYS A 22 4.99 -10.07 -21.51
N ASN A 23 6.10 -9.63 -22.09
CA ASN A 23 7.30 -10.44 -22.28
C ASN A 23 8.57 -9.56 -22.26
N SER A 24 9.74 -10.20 -22.29
CA SER A 24 11.04 -9.52 -22.23
C SER A 24 11.33 -8.59 -23.42
N THR A 25 10.60 -8.73 -24.54
CA THR A 25 10.78 -7.88 -25.73
C THR A 25 9.98 -6.58 -25.63
N ASN A 26 8.76 -6.64 -25.10
CA ASN A 26 7.90 -5.45 -24.94
C ASN A 26 8.01 -4.79 -23.56
N CYS A 27 8.71 -5.43 -22.61
CA CYS A 27 8.92 -4.93 -21.26
C CYS A 27 10.37 -5.15 -20.82
N VAL A 28 11.19 -4.13 -21.02
CA VAL A 28 12.63 -4.19 -20.75
C VAL A 28 12.92 -3.57 -19.38
N GLY A 29 13.54 -4.36 -18.50
CA GLY A 29 13.99 -3.91 -17.20
C GLY A 29 15.13 -2.88 -17.28
N PRO A 30 15.38 -2.10 -16.21
CA PRO A 30 14.62 -2.11 -14.96
C PRO A 30 13.39 -1.19 -14.94
N ALA A 31 13.17 -0.40 -16.00
CA ALA A 31 12.07 0.55 -16.07
C ALA A 31 10.71 -0.14 -16.20
N CYS A 32 10.67 -1.33 -16.80
CA CYS A 32 9.48 -2.16 -16.96
C CYS A 32 9.70 -3.56 -16.36
N ARG A 33 8.65 -4.11 -15.75
CA ARG A 33 8.61 -5.49 -15.26
C ARG A 33 7.24 -6.13 -15.50
N CYS A 34 7.21 -7.31 -16.10
CA CYS A 34 6.02 -8.15 -16.21
C CYS A 34 5.67 -8.84 -14.89
N MET A 35 4.41 -9.22 -14.72
CA MET A 35 4.00 -10.11 -13.62
C MET A 35 4.78 -11.43 -13.73
N SER A 36 5.42 -11.83 -12.63
CA SER A 36 6.23 -13.03 -12.60
C SER A 36 6.38 -13.54 -11.18
N THR A 37 6.58 -14.85 -11.05
CA THR A 37 6.97 -15.52 -9.81
C THR A 37 8.50 -15.60 -9.68
N SER A 38 9.26 -15.24 -10.71
CA SER A 38 10.73 -15.19 -10.67
C SER A 38 11.21 -13.85 -10.09
N PRO A 39 12.28 -13.83 -9.27
CA PRO A 39 12.80 -12.59 -8.70
C PRO A 39 13.32 -11.61 -9.78
N PRO A 40 13.32 -10.29 -9.51
CA PRO A 40 13.91 -9.30 -10.40
C PRO A 40 15.41 -9.55 -10.65
N GLY A 41 15.89 -9.16 -11.83
CA GLY A 41 17.31 -9.30 -12.19
C GLY A 41 17.75 -10.74 -12.50
N ASN A 42 16.81 -11.68 -12.62
CA ASN A 42 17.09 -13.11 -12.82
C ASN A 42 18.00 -13.69 -11.73
N LEU A 43 17.90 -13.17 -10.50
CA LEU A 43 18.67 -13.67 -9.37
C LEU A 43 18.27 -15.13 -9.05
N ALA A 44 19.24 -15.95 -8.67
CA ALA A 44 18.93 -17.22 -8.04
C ALA A 44 18.24 -16.97 -6.68
N LEU A 45 17.31 -17.83 -6.28
CA LEU A 45 16.57 -17.69 -5.01
C LEU A 45 17.51 -17.60 -3.79
N ALA A 46 18.62 -18.35 -3.80
CA ALA A 46 19.64 -18.30 -2.76
C ALA A 46 20.34 -16.93 -2.65
N ASN A 47 20.40 -16.17 -3.76
CA ASN A 47 21.00 -14.83 -3.82
C ASN A 47 19.95 -13.71 -3.81
N THR A 48 18.68 -14.04 -3.53
CA THR A 48 17.58 -13.07 -3.48
C THR A 48 17.24 -12.80 -2.01
N PRO A 49 17.24 -11.53 -1.53
CA PRO A 49 16.74 -11.21 -0.20
C PRO A 49 15.23 -11.48 -0.12
N GLN A 50 14.74 -11.97 1.01
CA GLN A 50 13.31 -11.98 1.28
C GLN A 50 12.91 -10.61 1.81
N LEU A 51 12.12 -9.87 1.01
CA LEU A 51 11.55 -8.60 1.44
C LEU A 51 10.27 -8.84 2.24
N VAL A 52 10.05 -8.05 3.28
CA VAL A 52 8.82 -8.09 4.10
C VAL A 52 8.24 -6.68 4.14
N PHE A 53 6.98 -6.55 3.72
CA PHE A 53 6.23 -5.30 3.70
C PHE A 53 5.17 -5.32 4.80
N LEU A 54 5.39 -4.57 5.87
CA LEU A 54 4.42 -4.39 6.94
C LEU A 54 3.68 -3.09 6.69
N THR A 55 2.35 -3.14 6.63
CA THR A 55 1.54 -1.99 6.28
C THR A 55 0.35 -1.79 7.22
N PHE A 56 0.03 -0.53 7.50
CA PHE A 56 -1.07 -0.15 8.36
C PHE A 56 -1.89 0.94 7.69
N ASP A 57 -3.20 0.71 7.61
CA ASP A 57 -4.14 1.63 6.98
C ASP A 57 -4.87 2.46 8.04
N GLY A 58 -5.11 3.73 7.72
CA GLY A 58 -5.99 4.62 8.46
C GLY A 58 -5.30 5.78 9.18
N ALA A 59 -6.10 6.54 9.93
CA ALA A 59 -5.62 7.67 10.71
C ALA A 59 -4.63 7.25 11.81
N ILE A 60 -3.56 8.01 11.98
CA ILE A 60 -2.63 7.85 13.10
C ILE A 60 -3.17 8.62 14.30
N THR A 61 -3.34 7.93 15.41
CA THR A 61 -3.94 8.49 16.63
C THR A 61 -3.14 8.04 17.84
N THR A 62 -3.38 8.68 18.99
CA THR A 62 -2.77 8.28 20.26
C THR A 62 -3.09 6.83 20.65
N THR A 63 -4.20 6.28 20.17
CA THR A 63 -4.61 4.90 20.48
C THR A 63 -3.74 3.86 19.78
N ASN A 64 -3.21 4.17 18.60
CA ASN A 64 -2.54 3.21 17.71
C ASN A 64 -1.03 3.42 17.59
N PHE A 65 -0.59 4.67 17.75
CA PHE A 65 0.82 5.04 17.66
C PHE A 65 1.72 4.26 18.62
N ASN A 66 1.26 3.99 19.84
CA ASN A 66 2.02 3.21 20.82
C ASN A 66 2.24 1.75 20.38
N ASN A 67 1.25 1.14 19.74
CA ASN A 67 1.38 -0.23 19.21
C ASN A 67 2.38 -0.27 18.06
N TYR A 68 2.31 0.70 17.14
CA TYR A 68 3.25 0.78 16.01
C TYR A 68 4.68 1.02 16.49
N THR A 69 4.90 1.95 17.40
CA THR A 69 6.24 2.24 17.93
C THR A 69 6.78 1.10 18.79
N TYR A 70 5.92 0.38 19.53
CA TYR A 70 6.30 -0.84 20.24
C TYR A 70 6.87 -1.91 19.29
N LEU A 71 6.25 -2.09 18.11
CA LEU A 71 6.73 -3.02 17.11
C LEU A 71 8.06 -2.59 16.47
N LEU A 72 8.37 -1.29 16.43
CA LEU A 72 9.62 -0.74 15.88
C LEU A 72 10.81 -0.79 16.86
N ASN A 73 10.55 -0.88 18.16
CA ASN A 73 11.59 -0.72 19.19
C ASN A 73 12.69 -1.80 19.09
N ASN A 74 13.95 -1.36 19.01
CA ASN A 74 15.15 -2.19 18.97
C ASN A 74 15.14 -3.27 17.86
N ARG A 75 14.52 -2.96 16.71
CA ARG A 75 14.48 -3.87 15.56
C ARG A 75 15.34 -3.36 14.42
N PHE A 76 16.20 -4.24 13.93
CA PHE A 76 17.16 -3.94 12.87
C PHE A 76 17.12 -5.03 11.81
N ASN A 77 17.34 -4.62 10.56
CA ASN A 77 17.67 -5.49 9.45
C ASN A 77 19.12 -6.02 9.60
N PRO A 78 19.53 -7.05 8.84
CA PRO A 78 20.86 -7.66 8.94
C PRO A 78 22.04 -6.68 8.76
N ASN A 79 21.80 -5.55 8.10
CA ASN A 79 22.79 -4.49 7.92
C ASN A 79 22.88 -3.48 9.08
N GLY A 80 22.17 -3.72 10.18
CA GLY A 80 22.15 -2.84 11.36
C GLY A 80 21.25 -1.61 11.22
N CYS A 81 20.53 -1.45 10.11
CA CYS A 81 19.59 -0.36 9.94
C CYS A 81 18.22 -0.69 10.56
N PRO A 82 17.52 0.29 11.18
CA PRO A 82 16.18 0.05 11.69
C PRO A 82 15.23 -0.47 10.61
N ILE A 83 14.31 -1.35 10.99
CA ILE A 83 13.25 -1.80 10.09
C ILE A 83 12.34 -0.63 9.68
N GLY A 84 11.69 -0.75 8.51
CA GLY A 84 10.70 0.23 8.07
C GLY A 84 9.39 -0.42 7.66
N MET A 85 8.30 0.28 7.94
CA MET A 85 6.91 -0.07 7.65
C MET A 85 6.31 1.02 6.76
N THR A 86 5.14 0.75 6.17
CA THR A 86 4.39 1.69 5.33
C THR A 86 3.04 2.03 5.95
N PHE A 87 2.75 3.31 6.13
CA PHE A 87 1.47 3.79 6.68
C PHE A 87 0.66 4.45 5.57
N PHE A 88 -0.49 3.86 5.23
CA PHE A 88 -1.45 4.44 4.29
C PHE A 88 -2.48 5.26 5.08
N ILE A 89 -2.36 6.58 5.02
CA ILE A 89 -3.08 7.50 5.92
C ILE A 89 -4.19 8.24 5.18
N PHE A 90 -5.38 8.32 5.79
CA PHE A 90 -6.46 9.23 5.39
C PHE A 90 -6.57 10.44 6.33
N HIS A 91 -7.26 11.50 5.92
CA HIS A 91 -7.27 12.77 6.64
C HIS A 91 -7.99 12.73 7.98
N GLU A 92 -9.21 12.19 7.96
CA GLU A 92 -10.14 12.35 9.07
C GLU A 92 -9.58 11.75 10.37
N TYR A 93 -9.61 12.53 11.45
CA TYR A 93 -9.06 12.16 12.77
C TYR A 93 -7.56 11.87 12.84
N ASN A 94 -6.81 12.09 11.76
CA ASN A 94 -5.36 11.91 11.77
C ASN A 94 -4.67 12.98 12.63
N ASP A 95 -3.79 12.52 13.51
CA ASP A 95 -2.85 13.38 14.22
C ASP A 95 -1.59 13.55 13.37
N TYR A 96 -1.46 14.70 12.72
CA TYR A 96 -0.31 14.98 11.87
C TYR A 96 1.00 15.13 12.67
N THR A 97 0.94 15.40 13.97
CA THR A 97 2.15 15.43 14.82
C THR A 97 2.69 14.02 15.08
N LEU A 98 1.80 13.02 15.18
CA LEU A 98 2.20 11.62 15.25
C LEU A 98 2.64 11.08 13.88
N THR A 99 2.00 11.52 12.81
CA THR A 99 2.43 11.24 11.43
C THR A 99 3.86 11.74 11.18
N HIS A 100 4.14 12.98 11.61
CA HIS A 100 5.50 13.55 11.58
C HIS A 100 6.50 12.68 12.37
N ASN A 101 6.10 12.19 13.54
CA ASN A 101 6.96 11.33 14.34
C ASN A 101 7.27 9.99 13.64
N LEU A 102 6.28 9.36 13.01
CA LEU A 102 6.49 8.14 12.22
C LEU A 102 7.48 8.37 11.07
N TYR A 103 7.34 9.48 10.34
CA TYR A 103 8.32 9.87 9.31
C TYR A 103 9.74 9.98 9.90
N HIS A 104 9.93 10.67 11.03
CA HIS A 104 11.24 10.79 11.69
C HIS A 104 11.75 9.50 12.33
N LYS A 105 10.88 8.51 12.50
CA LYS A 105 11.24 7.12 12.79
C LYS A 105 11.59 6.31 11.54
N ARG A 106 11.80 6.96 10.38
CA ARG A 106 12.17 6.36 9.09
C ARG A 106 11.09 5.47 8.48
N GLN A 107 9.84 5.72 8.83
CA GLN A 107 8.70 4.98 8.26
C GLN A 107 8.22 5.67 6.98
N GLU A 108 7.66 4.90 6.07
CA GLU A 108 7.05 5.45 4.86
C GLU A 108 5.64 5.95 5.16
N ILE A 109 5.34 7.15 4.67
CA ILE A 109 4.02 7.77 4.73
C ILE A 109 3.45 7.81 3.32
N SER A 110 2.32 7.15 3.12
CA SER A 110 1.63 6.98 1.84
C SER A 110 0.14 7.34 1.96
N THR A 111 -0.53 7.49 0.82
CA THR A 111 -1.88 8.03 0.75
C THR A 111 -2.94 6.93 0.87
N HIS A 112 -4.05 7.23 1.56
CA HIS A 112 -5.23 6.36 1.67
C HIS A 112 -6.53 7.14 1.44
N SER A 113 -6.52 8.03 0.44
CA SER A 113 -7.51 9.08 0.18
C SER A 113 -7.59 10.21 1.22
N MET A 114 -8.24 11.32 0.84
CA MET A 114 -8.54 12.41 1.75
C MET A 114 -9.73 12.04 2.63
N SER A 115 -10.80 11.57 2.00
CA SER A 115 -12.11 11.53 2.63
C SER A 115 -12.45 10.21 3.31
N HIS A 116 -11.93 9.09 2.78
CA HIS A 116 -12.33 7.73 3.14
C HIS A 116 -13.87 7.55 3.25
N LEU A 117 -14.64 8.26 2.41
CA LEU A 117 -16.10 8.20 2.36
C LEU A 117 -16.68 6.79 2.22
N THR A 118 -17.83 6.59 2.83
CA THR A 118 -18.66 5.39 2.67
C THR A 118 -19.88 5.69 1.79
N PRO A 119 -20.46 4.69 1.10
CA PRO A 119 -20.08 3.28 1.07
C PRO A 119 -18.92 2.97 0.12
N ALA A 120 -18.29 1.81 0.29
CA ALA A 120 -17.20 1.32 -0.57
C ALA A 120 -17.54 1.36 -2.08
N ALA A 121 -18.79 1.05 -2.44
CA ALA A 121 -19.26 1.06 -3.83
C ALA A 121 -19.14 2.43 -4.54
N SER A 122 -19.08 3.54 -3.79
CA SER A 122 -18.92 4.87 -4.37
C SER A 122 -17.55 5.06 -5.03
N TRP A 123 -16.51 4.38 -4.53
CA TRP A 123 -15.14 4.49 -5.03
C TRP A 123 -14.98 3.90 -6.44
N ALA A 124 -15.77 2.89 -6.79
CA ALA A 124 -15.73 2.21 -8.09
C ALA A 124 -16.11 3.10 -9.27
N ASN A 125 -16.79 4.23 -9.01
CA ASN A 125 -17.35 5.13 -10.03
C ASN A 125 -16.76 6.55 -9.97
N LYS A 126 -15.81 6.82 -9.07
CA LYS A 126 -15.17 8.13 -8.96
C LYS A 126 -14.43 8.47 -10.25
N SER A 127 -14.65 9.69 -10.73
CA SER A 127 -13.94 10.25 -11.89
C SER A 127 -12.45 10.45 -11.61
N VAL A 128 -11.68 10.71 -12.68
CA VAL A 128 -10.24 11.06 -12.55
C VAL A 128 -10.04 12.25 -11.62
N ASN A 129 -10.87 13.29 -11.73
CA ASN A 129 -10.74 14.50 -10.92
C ASN A 129 -11.03 14.21 -9.44
N GLU A 130 -12.06 13.41 -9.15
CA GLU A 130 -12.33 12.99 -7.77
C GLU A 130 -11.17 12.17 -7.20
N TRP A 131 -10.56 11.26 -7.97
CA TRP A 131 -9.34 10.57 -7.53
C TRP A 131 -8.13 11.50 -7.36
N VAL A 132 -8.02 12.55 -8.18
CA VAL A 132 -7.00 13.60 -7.98
C VAL A 132 -7.23 14.34 -6.67
N ASP A 133 -8.47 14.69 -6.35
CA ASP A 133 -8.81 15.37 -5.10
C ASP A 133 -8.57 14.48 -3.88
N GLU A 134 -8.85 13.18 -4.00
CA GLU A 134 -8.66 12.22 -2.92
C GLU A 134 -7.17 11.93 -2.67
N ILE A 135 -6.43 11.48 -3.71
CA ILE A 135 -5.01 11.08 -3.59
C ILE A 135 -4.13 12.33 -3.45
N GLY A 136 -4.34 13.31 -4.31
CA GLY A 136 -3.59 14.56 -4.33
C GLY A 136 -3.87 15.37 -3.08
N GLY A 137 -5.13 15.47 -2.66
CA GLY A 137 -5.52 16.22 -1.48
C GLY A 137 -4.85 15.72 -0.21
N ILE A 138 -4.88 14.40 0.05
CA ILE A 138 -4.20 13.84 1.22
C ILE A 138 -2.67 13.94 1.11
N LYS A 139 -2.10 13.82 -0.10
CA LYS A 139 -0.67 14.02 -0.33
C LYS A 139 -0.22 15.44 0.06
N GLU A 140 -0.99 16.46 -0.32
CA GLU A 140 -0.73 17.85 0.10
C GLU A 140 -0.88 18.02 1.61
N ALA A 141 -1.98 17.50 2.17
CA ALA A 141 -2.28 17.63 3.59
C ALA A 141 -1.22 16.96 4.48
N LEU A 142 -0.78 15.74 4.13
CA LEU A 142 0.32 15.04 4.79
C LEU A 142 1.62 15.86 4.73
N SER A 143 2.00 16.35 3.56
CA SER A 143 3.22 17.16 3.44
C SER A 143 3.13 18.45 4.27
N LYS A 144 2.01 19.16 4.20
CA LYS A 144 1.82 20.45 4.88
C LYS A 144 1.68 20.30 6.39
N PHE A 145 0.71 19.51 6.83
CA PHE A 145 0.30 19.47 8.24
C PHE A 145 1.17 18.55 9.09
N ALA A 146 1.80 17.52 8.52
CA ALA A 146 2.89 16.80 9.22
C ALA A 146 4.26 17.47 9.00
N ASN A 147 4.35 18.50 8.15
CA ASN A 147 5.60 19.16 7.79
C ASN A 147 6.68 18.16 7.35
N ILE A 148 6.36 17.31 6.37
CA ILE A 148 7.27 16.31 5.80
C ILE A 148 7.44 16.53 4.29
N PRO A 149 8.58 16.11 3.68
CA PRO A 149 8.80 16.31 2.26
C PRO A 149 7.77 15.57 1.40
N LYS A 150 7.06 16.32 0.56
CA LYS A 150 6.07 15.76 -0.38
C LYS A 150 6.64 14.72 -1.32
N THR A 151 7.91 14.87 -1.72
CA THR A 151 8.61 13.94 -2.63
C THR A 151 8.73 12.53 -2.07
N GLY A 152 8.68 12.37 -0.74
CA GLY A 152 8.69 11.07 -0.07
C GLY A 152 7.34 10.34 -0.08
N ILE A 153 6.24 11.04 -0.37
CA ILE A 153 4.88 10.48 -0.39
C ILE A 153 4.60 9.95 -1.79
N ARG A 154 4.88 8.66 -1.98
CA ARG A 154 4.95 8.03 -3.31
C ARG A 154 3.90 6.94 -3.56
N GLY A 155 3.35 6.37 -2.50
CA GLY A 155 2.40 5.25 -2.58
C GLY A 155 0.96 5.65 -2.40
N GLU A 156 0.07 4.90 -3.03
CA GLU A 156 -1.37 4.93 -2.82
C GLU A 156 -1.90 3.54 -2.44
N ARG A 157 -2.89 3.51 -1.55
CA ARG A 157 -3.80 2.39 -1.38
C ARG A 157 -5.23 2.93 -1.39
N ALA A 158 -6.08 2.42 -2.27
CA ALA A 158 -7.47 2.81 -2.36
C ALA A 158 -8.26 2.40 -1.11
N PRO A 159 -9.17 3.24 -0.59
CA PRO A 159 -10.11 2.87 0.45
C PRO A 159 -10.89 1.61 0.10
N PHE A 160 -11.05 0.72 1.09
CA PHE A 160 -11.72 -0.58 0.93
C PHE A 160 -11.10 -1.48 -0.15
N LEU A 161 -9.87 -1.18 -0.60
CA LEU A 161 -9.22 -1.83 -1.73
C LEU A 161 -10.00 -1.66 -3.07
N GLN A 162 -10.88 -0.66 -3.14
CA GLN A 162 -11.75 -0.40 -4.28
C GLN A 162 -11.19 0.75 -5.13
N SER A 163 -10.57 0.40 -6.26
CA SER A 163 -10.21 1.38 -7.29
C SER A 163 -11.39 1.68 -8.23
N SER A 164 -11.24 2.69 -9.09
CA SER A 164 -12.12 2.97 -10.24
C SER A 164 -11.43 2.61 -11.57
N GLY A 165 -10.57 1.59 -11.57
CA GLY A 165 -9.83 1.13 -12.74
C GLY A 165 -8.98 2.26 -13.34
N ASP A 166 -9.16 2.52 -14.63
CA ASP A 166 -8.38 3.52 -15.37
C ASP A 166 -8.47 4.94 -14.77
N ALA A 167 -9.58 5.29 -14.11
CA ALA A 167 -9.73 6.61 -13.50
C ALA A 167 -8.72 6.84 -12.38
N THR A 168 -8.56 5.86 -11.47
CA THR A 168 -7.59 5.90 -10.37
C THR A 168 -6.16 6.02 -10.90
N PHE A 169 -5.80 5.19 -11.88
CA PHE A 169 -4.42 5.16 -12.40
C PHE A 169 -4.08 6.37 -13.28
N THR A 170 -5.07 6.97 -13.93
CA THR A 170 -4.89 8.26 -14.62
C THR A 170 -4.64 9.38 -13.60
N ALA A 171 -5.37 9.41 -12.49
CA ALA A 171 -5.12 10.36 -11.40
C ALA A 171 -3.73 10.18 -10.78
N MET A 172 -3.33 8.92 -10.50
CA MET A 172 -1.98 8.61 -10.01
C MET A 172 -0.88 9.09 -10.96
N LYS A 173 -1.07 8.91 -12.28
CA LYS A 173 -0.12 9.41 -13.30
C LYS A 173 -0.02 10.93 -13.25
N ASN A 174 -1.15 11.64 -13.19
CA ASN A 174 -1.19 13.09 -13.09
C ASN A 174 -0.48 13.60 -11.83
N LEU A 175 -0.56 12.85 -10.73
CA LEU A 175 0.04 13.16 -9.43
C LEU A 175 1.48 12.66 -9.26
N SER A 176 2.06 12.06 -10.29
CA SER A 176 3.38 11.42 -10.26
C SER A 176 3.53 10.43 -9.09
N MET A 177 2.48 9.64 -8.82
CA MET A 177 2.54 8.56 -7.85
C MET A 177 3.35 7.40 -8.40
N PHE A 178 4.10 6.73 -7.53
CA PHE A 178 5.05 5.71 -7.93
C PHE A 178 4.43 4.32 -7.96
N TYR A 179 3.60 4.00 -6.97
CA TYR A 179 3.03 2.67 -6.84
C TYR A 179 1.63 2.67 -6.22
N ASP A 180 0.90 1.63 -6.56
CA ASP A 180 -0.37 1.23 -5.95
C ASP A 180 -0.17 -0.08 -5.17
N CYS A 181 -0.85 -0.22 -4.03
CA CYS A 181 -0.95 -1.47 -3.28
C CYS A 181 -2.41 -1.77 -2.89
N SER A 182 -3.32 -1.78 -3.86
CA SER A 182 -4.76 -1.97 -3.61
C SER A 182 -5.30 -3.32 -4.08
N PHE A 183 -4.62 -4.01 -5.01
CA PHE A 183 -5.18 -5.18 -5.67
C PHE A 183 -4.76 -6.48 -5.02
N PRO A 184 -5.70 -7.26 -4.47
CA PRO A 184 -5.38 -8.58 -3.96
C PRO A 184 -5.28 -9.63 -5.05
N SER A 185 -4.49 -10.66 -4.77
CA SER A 185 -4.39 -11.83 -5.62
C SER A 185 -4.62 -13.12 -4.82
N THR A 186 -5.54 -13.94 -5.30
CA THR A 186 -5.84 -15.28 -4.77
C THR A 186 -5.39 -16.38 -5.72
N ALA A 187 -5.38 -16.10 -7.04
CA ALA A 187 -4.92 -17.03 -8.07
C ALA A 187 -3.39 -17.25 -8.04
N HIS A 188 -2.64 -16.30 -7.48
CA HIS A 188 -1.17 -16.30 -7.53
C HIS A 188 -0.53 -16.26 -6.14
N THR A 189 -0.87 -17.24 -5.31
CA THR A 189 -0.41 -17.34 -3.91
C THR A 189 0.67 -18.39 -3.66
N ASN A 190 0.81 -19.39 -4.54
CA ASN A 190 1.83 -20.44 -4.44
C ASN A 190 2.29 -20.96 -5.82
N PRO A 191 3.48 -20.56 -6.32
CA PRO A 191 4.35 -19.55 -5.72
C PRO A 191 3.72 -18.14 -5.81
N PRO A 192 3.98 -17.26 -4.82
CA PRO A 192 3.47 -15.90 -4.83
C PRO A 192 4.14 -15.03 -5.90
N ILE A 193 3.41 -14.05 -6.44
CA ILE A 193 3.89 -13.15 -7.48
C ILE A 193 4.62 -11.93 -6.93
N TRP A 194 5.64 -11.49 -7.67
CA TRP A 194 6.36 -10.25 -7.39
C TRP A 194 5.58 -9.02 -7.88
N PRO A 195 5.83 -7.84 -7.29
CA PRO A 195 5.41 -6.56 -7.88
C PRO A 195 5.87 -6.42 -9.33
N TYR A 196 5.06 -5.70 -10.10
CA TYR A 196 5.29 -5.49 -11.53
C TYR A 196 4.79 -4.10 -11.94
N THR A 197 5.18 -3.66 -13.13
CA THR A 197 4.79 -2.36 -13.66
C THR A 197 3.58 -2.46 -14.57
N LEU A 198 2.74 -1.42 -14.58
CA LEU A 198 1.56 -1.35 -15.45
C LEU A 198 1.88 -0.91 -16.89
N ASP A 199 3.16 -0.87 -17.27
CA ASP A 199 3.65 -0.64 -18.64
C ASP A 199 3.01 -1.56 -19.68
N GLN A 200 2.73 -2.82 -19.31
CA GLN A 200 1.99 -3.76 -20.16
C GLN A 200 0.58 -4.05 -19.63
N GLY A 201 0.04 -3.15 -18.80
CA GLY A 201 -1.29 -3.26 -18.22
C GLY A 201 -1.33 -4.13 -16.96
N PHE A 202 -2.53 -4.32 -16.45
CA PHE A 202 -2.83 -5.19 -15.31
C PHE A 202 -2.72 -6.66 -15.71
N GLN A 203 -2.07 -7.48 -14.88
CA GLN A 203 -1.61 -8.82 -15.27
C GLN A 203 -1.93 -9.92 -14.25
N HIS A 204 -2.70 -9.62 -13.18
CA HIS A 204 -3.19 -10.63 -12.23
C HIS A 204 -4.72 -10.62 -12.12
N ASP A 205 -5.28 -11.47 -11.25
CA ASP A 205 -6.71 -11.59 -11.02
C ASP A 205 -7.34 -10.30 -10.50
N CYS A 206 -8.46 -9.89 -11.10
CA CYS A 206 -9.21 -8.71 -10.70
C CYS A 206 -10.34 -9.08 -9.74
N LEU A 207 -10.03 -9.18 -8.44
CA LEU A 207 -11.00 -9.61 -7.43
C LEU A 207 -12.01 -8.52 -7.04
N ILE A 208 -11.59 -7.25 -7.12
CA ILE A 208 -12.42 -6.08 -6.80
C ILE A 208 -12.48 -5.19 -8.06
N PRO A 209 -13.42 -5.45 -8.99
CA PRO A 209 -13.54 -4.64 -10.19
C PRO A 209 -14.09 -3.23 -9.88
N PRO A 210 -13.80 -2.23 -10.74
CA PRO A 210 -13.00 -2.33 -11.95
C PRO A 210 -11.48 -2.24 -11.69
N CYS A 211 -10.70 -3.08 -12.39
CA CYS A 211 -9.23 -2.96 -12.49
C CYS A 211 -8.85 -2.16 -13.76
N PRO A 212 -7.65 -1.56 -13.83
CA PRO A 212 -7.25 -0.76 -14.98
C PRO A 212 -7.16 -1.63 -16.24
N LYS A 213 -7.72 -1.12 -17.35
CA LYS A 213 -7.66 -1.75 -18.66
C LYS A 213 -6.56 -1.13 -19.51
N ASN A 214 -6.15 0.11 -19.24
CA ASN A 214 -5.09 0.80 -19.97
C ASN A 214 -3.70 0.48 -19.40
N LYS A 215 -2.68 0.92 -20.13
CA LYS A 215 -1.26 0.83 -19.74
C LYS A 215 -0.86 2.11 -19.01
N TYR A 216 -0.15 1.96 -17.89
CA TYR A 216 0.33 3.07 -17.06
C TYR A 216 1.84 2.94 -16.83
N THR A 217 2.61 3.29 -17.87
CA THR A 217 4.08 3.27 -17.86
C THR A 217 4.66 3.93 -16.61
N GLY A 218 5.52 3.19 -15.90
CA GLY A 218 6.26 3.63 -14.72
C GLY A 218 5.52 3.48 -13.39
N ILE A 219 4.21 3.22 -13.39
CA ILE A 219 3.46 2.93 -12.16
C ILE A 219 3.63 1.46 -11.80
N TRP A 220 4.06 1.20 -10.58
CA TRP A 220 4.13 -0.14 -10.01
C TRP A 220 2.80 -0.54 -9.39
N THR A 221 2.43 -1.80 -9.54
CA THR A 221 1.42 -2.42 -8.68
C THR A 221 2.12 -3.43 -7.77
N VAL A 222 1.77 -3.37 -6.50
CA VAL A 222 2.24 -4.27 -5.45
C VAL A 222 1.07 -5.18 -5.09
N PRO A 223 0.99 -6.39 -5.68
CA PRO A 223 -0.11 -7.30 -5.42
C PRO A 223 -0.19 -7.64 -3.94
N MET A 224 -1.39 -7.55 -3.37
CA MET A 224 -1.66 -8.02 -2.01
C MET A 224 -1.93 -9.52 -2.08
N VAL A 225 -0.85 -10.30 -2.11
CA VAL A 225 -0.93 -11.76 -2.15
C VAL A 225 -1.70 -12.24 -0.92
N ALA A 226 -2.80 -12.96 -1.15
CA ALA A 226 -3.71 -13.34 -0.09
C ALA A 226 -3.03 -14.24 0.96
N LEU A 227 -3.33 -13.95 2.21
CA LEU A 227 -2.99 -14.77 3.37
C LEU A 227 -4.01 -15.92 3.47
N ASN A 228 -3.60 -17.00 4.13
CA ASN A 228 -4.48 -18.11 4.49
C ASN A 228 -4.38 -18.38 5.98
N ARG A 229 -5.52 -18.52 6.66
CA ARG A 229 -5.59 -19.08 8.01
C ARG A 229 -6.80 -20.00 8.10
N ASN A 230 -6.60 -21.24 8.50
CA ASN A 230 -7.65 -22.24 8.68
C ASN A 230 -8.60 -22.37 7.47
N GLY A 231 -8.07 -22.22 6.24
CA GLY A 231 -8.86 -22.27 5.01
C GLY A 231 -9.54 -20.95 4.62
N THR A 232 -9.54 -19.93 5.48
CA THR A 232 -9.99 -18.58 5.14
C THR A 232 -8.89 -17.87 4.34
N VAL A 233 -9.24 -17.40 3.15
CA VAL A 233 -8.37 -16.62 2.25
C VAL A 233 -8.74 -15.13 2.36
N CYS A 234 -7.75 -14.27 2.49
CA CYS A 234 -7.94 -12.89 2.91
C CYS A 234 -6.74 -12.01 2.53
N SER A 235 -7.00 -10.77 2.12
CA SER A 235 -5.97 -9.83 1.64
C SER A 235 -5.34 -9.00 2.76
N MET A 236 -6.11 -8.77 3.82
CA MET A 236 -5.71 -8.07 5.04
C MET A 236 -5.72 -9.07 6.19
N ALA A 237 -4.73 -9.01 7.07
CA ALA A 237 -4.55 -10.00 8.14
C ALA A 237 -5.69 -9.97 9.18
N ASP A 238 -6.36 -8.84 9.34
CA ASP A 238 -7.51 -8.62 10.21
C ASP A 238 -8.86 -9.01 9.56
N ALA A 239 -8.87 -9.25 8.25
CA ALA A 239 -10.03 -9.78 7.52
C ALA A 239 -10.07 -11.32 7.50
N CYS A 240 -9.01 -11.98 7.98
CA CYS A 240 -8.95 -13.43 8.13
C CYS A 240 -9.69 -13.90 9.39
N ASP A 241 -9.85 -15.22 9.55
CA ASP A 241 -10.24 -15.78 10.85
C ASP A 241 -9.22 -15.32 11.90
N ASN A 242 -9.68 -14.60 12.92
CA ASN A 242 -8.79 -13.91 13.83
C ASN A 242 -8.13 -14.90 14.80
N PRO A 243 -6.79 -14.87 14.97
CA PRO A 243 -6.13 -15.67 15.99
C PRO A 243 -6.64 -15.26 17.38
N LYS A 244 -6.68 -16.25 18.29
CA LYS A 244 -7.19 -16.10 19.66
C LYS A 244 -6.11 -16.22 20.72
N THR A 245 -4.88 -16.54 20.31
CA THR A 245 -3.71 -16.65 21.18
C THR A 245 -2.47 -16.05 20.53
N LEU A 246 -1.42 -15.89 21.33
CA LEU A 246 -0.10 -15.43 20.88
C LEU A 246 0.48 -16.41 19.86
N ASP A 247 0.48 -17.70 20.17
CA ASP A 247 1.05 -18.73 19.31
C ASP A 247 0.26 -18.90 18.01
N GLU A 248 -1.07 -18.81 18.06
CA GLU A 248 -1.88 -18.81 16.83
C GLU A 248 -1.55 -17.61 15.93
N THR A 249 -1.29 -16.44 16.53
CA THR A 249 -0.91 -15.25 15.76
C THR A 249 0.46 -15.43 15.13
N TYR A 250 1.42 -15.94 15.90
CA TYR A 250 2.77 -16.22 15.43
C TYR A 250 2.77 -17.24 14.29
N GLU A 251 2.14 -18.40 14.48
CA GLU A 251 2.09 -19.48 13.48
C GLU A 251 1.32 -19.07 12.23
N TYR A 252 0.27 -18.27 12.38
CA TYR A 252 -0.45 -17.71 11.24
C TYR A 252 0.46 -16.85 10.35
N LEU A 253 1.16 -15.87 10.92
CA LEU A 253 2.05 -14.99 10.14
C LEU A 253 3.25 -15.76 9.60
N LYS A 254 3.84 -16.63 10.43
CA LYS A 254 4.99 -17.45 10.05
C LYS A 254 4.70 -18.41 8.90
N SER A 255 3.58 -19.13 8.95
CA SER A 255 3.23 -20.09 7.88
C SER A 255 3.02 -19.40 6.52
N ASN A 256 2.43 -18.21 6.52
CA ASN A 256 2.31 -17.41 5.29
C ASN A 256 3.65 -16.83 4.83
N PHE A 257 4.50 -16.38 5.75
CA PHE A 257 5.87 -15.98 5.43
C PHE A 257 6.68 -17.13 4.81
N ASP A 258 6.64 -18.32 5.42
CA ASP A 258 7.40 -19.49 4.97
C ASP A 258 7.01 -19.89 3.53
N ARG A 259 5.74 -19.71 3.14
CA ARG A 259 5.27 -19.90 1.76
C ARG A 259 6.02 -18.99 0.78
N HIS A 260 6.24 -17.73 1.11
CA HIS A 260 7.01 -16.81 0.26
C HIS A 260 8.50 -17.18 0.28
N TYR A 261 9.05 -17.37 1.48
CA TYR A 261 10.46 -17.59 1.73
C TYR A 261 11.03 -18.86 1.07
N THR A 262 10.22 -19.93 1.01
CA THR A 262 10.64 -21.23 0.46
C THR A 262 10.30 -21.43 -1.01
N THR A 263 9.58 -20.49 -1.65
CA THR A 263 9.17 -20.60 -3.06
C THR A 263 9.77 -19.48 -3.92
N SER A 264 9.03 -18.41 -4.24
CA SER A 264 9.48 -17.34 -5.14
C SER A 264 10.31 -16.24 -4.48
N LYS A 265 10.34 -16.19 -3.14
CA LYS A 265 10.80 -15.04 -2.33
C LYS A 265 10.12 -13.71 -2.69
N ALA A 266 8.96 -13.74 -3.35
CA ALA A 266 8.17 -12.53 -3.58
C ALA A 266 7.90 -11.83 -2.24
N PRO A 267 7.84 -10.48 -2.19
CA PRO A 267 7.71 -9.75 -0.94
C PRO A 267 6.53 -10.26 -0.12
N PHE A 268 6.77 -10.58 1.14
CA PHE A 268 5.72 -11.03 2.05
C PHE A 268 5.03 -9.81 2.66
N GLY A 269 3.73 -9.65 2.40
CA GLY A 269 2.93 -8.53 2.89
C GLY A 269 2.11 -8.90 4.12
N VAL A 270 2.13 -8.05 5.15
CA VAL A 270 1.16 -8.09 6.26
C VAL A 270 0.49 -6.72 6.34
N SER A 271 -0.78 -6.66 5.95
CA SER A 271 -1.58 -5.44 5.91
C SER A 271 -2.69 -5.51 6.96
N LEU A 272 -2.85 -4.45 7.75
CA LEU A 272 -3.84 -4.36 8.82
C LEU A 272 -4.61 -3.04 8.72
N THR A 273 -5.93 -3.09 8.94
CA THR A 273 -6.80 -1.91 9.00
C THR A 273 -6.82 -1.37 10.42
N ALA A 274 -6.40 -0.12 10.59
CA ALA A 274 -6.42 0.58 11.87
C ALA A 274 -5.80 -0.25 13.02
N ASN A 275 -6.25 0.00 14.25
CA ASN A 275 -5.70 -0.61 15.46
C ASN A 275 -6.62 -1.66 16.09
N GLY A 276 -7.83 -1.83 15.55
CA GLY A 276 -8.88 -2.66 16.13
C GLY A 276 -8.43 -4.11 16.35
N TRP A 277 -7.58 -4.61 15.47
CA TRP A 277 -7.03 -5.95 15.57
C TRP A 277 -6.17 -6.15 16.83
N PHE A 278 -5.29 -5.20 17.15
CA PHE A 278 -4.44 -5.23 18.35
C PHE A 278 -5.22 -4.91 19.62
N THR A 279 -6.14 -3.95 19.58
CA THR A 279 -6.93 -3.57 20.77
C THR A 279 -7.92 -4.65 21.19
N SER A 280 -8.39 -5.47 20.25
CA SER A 280 -9.30 -6.59 20.55
C SER A 280 -8.60 -7.80 21.18
N GLY A 281 -7.27 -7.80 21.26
CA GLY A 281 -6.51 -8.87 21.90
C GLY A 281 -5.02 -8.59 21.93
N SER A 282 -4.47 -8.29 23.11
CA SER A 282 -3.03 -7.99 23.30
C SER A 282 -2.13 -9.14 22.84
N TYR A 283 -2.59 -10.37 22.95
CA TYR A 283 -1.90 -11.56 22.46
C TYR A 283 -1.60 -11.51 20.95
N ARG A 284 -2.39 -10.75 20.16
CA ARG A 284 -2.12 -10.56 18.72
C ARG A 284 -0.93 -9.64 18.50
N LEU A 285 -0.81 -8.56 19.29
CA LEU A 285 0.36 -7.67 19.25
C LEU A 285 1.62 -8.43 19.69
N GLU A 286 1.52 -9.24 20.74
CA GLU A 286 2.63 -10.06 21.23
C GLU A 286 3.03 -11.17 20.24
N GLY A 287 2.07 -11.82 19.60
CA GLY A 287 2.34 -12.84 18.58
C GLY A 287 2.93 -12.24 17.31
N TYR A 288 2.46 -11.05 16.91
CA TYR A 288 3.08 -10.26 15.83
C TYR A 288 4.52 -9.90 16.20
N LYS A 289 4.76 -9.46 17.44
CA LYS A 289 6.12 -9.19 17.94
C LYS A 289 7.00 -10.44 17.87
N LYS A 290 6.50 -11.61 18.31
CA LYS A 290 7.23 -12.90 18.23
C LYS A 290 7.54 -13.28 16.78
N PHE A 291 6.62 -13.00 15.85
CA PHE A 291 6.87 -13.16 14.42
C PHE A 291 8.01 -12.26 13.92
N LEU A 292 8.03 -10.98 14.33
CA LEU A 292 9.16 -10.10 13.99
C LEU A 292 10.48 -10.56 14.60
N ASP A 293 10.47 -11.09 15.84
CA ASP A 293 11.66 -11.66 16.47
C ASP A 293 12.19 -12.86 15.64
N TYR A 294 11.31 -13.69 15.09
CA TYR A 294 11.68 -14.79 14.18
C TYR A 294 12.27 -14.32 12.85
N LEU A 295 11.81 -13.19 12.31
CA LEU A 295 12.40 -12.63 11.09
C LEU A 295 13.79 -12.07 11.34
N SER A 296 14.01 -11.45 12.51
CA SER A 296 15.26 -10.77 12.86
C SER A 296 16.47 -11.70 13.03
N ILE A 297 16.27 -13.02 13.16
CA ILE A 297 17.37 -14.00 13.22
C ILE A 297 17.82 -14.50 11.84
N LYS A 298 17.25 -13.98 10.74
CA LYS A 298 17.55 -14.39 9.37
C LYS A 298 18.39 -13.33 8.67
N ASP A 299 19.58 -13.72 8.21
CA ASP A 299 20.54 -12.80 7.59
C ASP A 299 20.14 -12.35 6.17
N ASP A 300 19.13 -12.98 5.58
CA ASP A 300 18.64 -12.69 4.23
C ASP A 300 17.23 -12.08 4.19
N VAL A 301 16.65 -11.72 5.34
CA VAL A 301 15.34 -11.07 5.44
C VAL A 301 15.47 -9.59 5.72
N TYR A 302 14.75 -8.77 4.95
CA TYR A 302 14.73 -7.32 5.09
C TYR A 302 13.30 -6.81 5.21
N ILE A 303 12.99 -6.23 6.38
CA ILE A 303 11.73 -5.52 6.64
C ILE A 303 11.94 -4.05 6.25
N VAL A 304 11.38 -3.68 5.11
CA VAL A 304 11.59 -2.35 4.51
C VAL A 304 10.26 -1.76 4.06
N PRO A 305 10.15 -0.42 3.98
CA PRO A 305 8.97 0.20 3.39
C PRO A 305 8.81 -0.20 1.92
N ILE A 306 7.57 -0.23 1.44
CA ILE A 306 7.24 -0.70 0.09
C ILE A 306 8.07 0.04 -0.95
N ALA A 307 8.15 1.37 -0.88
CA ALA A 307 8.85 2.11 -1.91
C ALA A 307 10.35 1.82 -1.94
N ARG A 308 10.99 1.53 -0.79
CA ARG A 308 12.40 1.10 -0.75
C ARG A 308 12.56 -0.29 -1.35
N GLY A 309 11.64 -1.21 -1.07
CA GLY A 309 11.60 -2.52 -1.72
C GLY A 309 11.48 -2.41 -3.24
N LEU A 310 10.60 -1.54 -3.74
CA LEU A 310 10.45 -1.27 -5.17
C LEU A 310 11.67 -0.58 -5.78
N ASP A 311 12.35 0.31 -5.05
CA ASP A 311 13.62 0.90 -5.49
C ASP A 311 14.69 -0.21 -5.71
N TRP A 312 14.74 -1.23 -4.82
CA TRP A 312 15.58 -2.42 -5.03
C TRP A 312 15.13 -3.22 -6.26
N MET A 313 13.82 -3.40 -6.46
CA MET A 313 13.33 -4.14 -7.63
C MET A 313 13.65 -3.44 -8.97
N LYS A 314 13.79 -2.12 -8.97
CA LYS A 314 14.30 -1.32 -10.10
C LYS A 314 15.82 -1.38 -10.27
N ASN A 315 16.57 -1.90 -9.30
CA ASN A 315 18.00 -2.10 -9.44
C ASN A 315 18.42 -3.30 -8.60
N PRO A 316 17.99 -4.52 -9.00
CA PRO A 316 18.09 -5.68 -8.14
C PRO A 316 19.54 -6.00 -7.82
N LYS A 317 19.83 -6.02 -6.52
CA LYS A 317 21.14 -6.37 -5.99
C LYS A 317 21.13 -7.79 -5.44
N PRO A 318 22.14 -8.62 -5.76
CA PRO A 318 22.28 -9.92 -5.14
C PRO A 318 22.47 -9.75 -3.63
N LEU A 319 22.11 -10.77 -2.85
CA LEU A 319 22.07 -10.71 -1.39
C LEU A 319 23.33 -10.13 -0.73
N ALA A 320 24.52 -10.43 -1.28
CA ALA A 320 25.79 -9.89 -0.78
C ALA A 320 25.93 -8.36 -0.89
N GLU A 321 25.23 -7.71 -1.83
CA GLU A 321 25.22 -6.26 -2.03
C GLU A 321 24.04 -5.56 -1.34
N VAL A 322 23.04 -6.32 -0.87
CA VAL A 322 21.83 -5.79 -0.23
C VAL A 322 22.12 -4.93 1.01
N PRO A 323 23.08 -5.27 1.89
CA PRO A 323 23.40 -4.44 3.05
C PRO A 323 23.75 -2.99 2.69
N ALA A 324 24.49 -2.80 1.59
CA ALA A 324 24.88 -1.49 1.09
C ALA A 324 23.73 -0.78 0.33
N PHE A 325 22.83 -1.54 -0.30
CA PHE A 325 21.67 -0.97 -0.98
C PHE A 325 20.63 -0.42 0.00
N PHE A 326 20.29 -1.17 1.05
CA PHE A 326 19.36 -0.74 2.08
C PHE A 326 20.06 0.02 3.21
N ASP A 327 21.01 0.87 2.83
CA ASP A 327 21.65 1.79 3.75
C ASP A 327 20.63 2.57 4.61
N CYS A 328 21.08 2.98 5.79
CA CYS A 328 20.19 3.58 6.78
C CYS A 328 19.68 4.91 6.20
N PRO A 329 18.36 5.07 6.02
CA PRO A 329 17.84 6.18 5.24
C PRO A 329 18.14 7.53 5.91
N THR A 330 18.67 8.45 5.12
CA THR A 330 18.85 9.84 5.51
C THR A 330 17.49 10.53 5.52
N MET A 331 17.13 11.14 6.64
CA MET A 331 15.85 11.84 6.79
C MET A 331 16.08 13.34 6.67
N THR A 332 15.28 14.00 5.82
CA THR A 332 15.21 15.45 5.79
C THR A 332 14.68 15.93 7.13
N GLN A 333 15.50 16.71 7.84
CA GLN A 333 15.10 17.26 9.13
C GLN A 333 14.04 18.34 8.93
N THR A 334 12.94 18.23 9.66
CA THR A 334 11.83 19.19 9.67
C THR A 334 11.35 19.38 11.10
N SER A 335 10.84 20.57 11.44
CA SER A 335 10.32 20.86 12.78
C SER A 335 8.83 20.54 12.88
N CYS A 336 8.33 20.31 14.09
CA CYS A 336 6.90 20.20 14.37
C CYS A 336 6.52 21.02 15.59
N SER A 337 5.72 22.07 15.40
CA SER A 337 5.08 22.79 16.48
C SER A 337 3.67 22.25 16.63
N SER A 338 3.33 21.72 17.81
CA SER A 338 2.01 21.09 18.01
C SER A 338 0.91 22.14 18.12
N TYR A 339 -0.02 22.14 17.16
CA TYR A 339 -1.24 22.93 17.18
C TYR A 339 -2.46 22.02 17.33
N SER A 340 -3.46 22.49 18.08
CA SER A 340 -4.79 21.87 18.15
C SER A 340 -5.79 22.81 17.50
N CYS A 341 -6.34 22.38 16.38
CA CYS A 341 -7.22 23.18 15.54
C CYS A 341 -8.66 22.68 15.70
N TYR A 342 -9.57 23.58 16.03
CA TYR A 342 -10.97 23.29 16.29
C TYR A 342 -11.82 23.93 15.20
N TYR A 343 -12.63 23.12 14.52
CA TYR A 343 -13.47 23.55 13.42
C TYR A 343 -14.92 23.20 13.69
N GLU A 344 -15.80 24.19 13.58
CA GLU A 344 -17.24 24.08 13.79
C GLU A 344 -18.01 24.98 12.81
N GLY A 345 -19.31 24.72 12.62
CA GLY A 345 -20.15 25.51 11.72
C GLY A 345 -19.60 25.54 10.29
N GLU A 346 -19.56 26.75 9.70
CA GLU A 346 -19.09 26.96 8.32
C GLU A 346 -17.59 26.68 8.12
N SER A 347 -16.80 26.61 9.21
CA SER A 347 -15.37 26.30 9.13
C SER A 347 -15.08 24.81 8.92
N SER A 348 -16.10 23.94 8.87
CA SER A 348 -15.92 22.52 8.54
C SER A 348 -17.03 21.98 7.64
N PRO A 349 -16.70 21.47 6.44
CA PRO A 349 -17.71 20.91 5.53
C PRO A 349 -18.27 19.56 6.01
N VAL A 350 -17.68 18.95 7.04
CA VAL A 350 -18.03 17.60 7.53
C VAL A 350 -18.51 17.60 8.99
N GLY A 351 -18.85 18.78 9.51
CA GLY A 351 -19.26 18.98 10.90
C GLY A 351 -18.07 19.13 11.87
N PRO A 352 -18.31 19.17 13.19
CA PRO A 352 -17.26 19.49 14.17
C PRO A 352 -16.04 18.57 14.06
N ARG A 353 -14.85 19.15 13.94
CA ARG A 353 -13.58 18.40 13.82
C ARG A 353 -12.49 19.03 14.67
N ILE A 354 -11.62 18.17 15.20
CA ILE A 354 -10.37 18.55 15.84
C ILE A 354 -9.22 17.98 15.01
N MET A 355 -8.29 18.83 14.62
CA MET A 355 -7.09 18.44 13.87
C MET A 355 -5.84 18.81 14.67
N LYS A 356 -4.91 17.86 14.79
CA LYS A 356 -3.57 18.12 15.33
C LYS A 356 -2.60 18.35 14.17
N SER A 357 -1.83 19.42 14.23
CA SER A 357 -0.98 19.87 13.12
C SER A 357 0.42 20.25 13.62
N CYS A 358 1.44 20.06 12.78
CA CYS A 358 2.81 20.55 13.00
C CYS A 358 3.01 22.02 12.59
N VAL A 359 2.01 22.60 11.94
CA VAL A 359 2.00 23.99 11.45
C VAL A 359 0.72 24.69 11.91
N ARG A 360 0.72 26.04 11.85
CA ARG A 360 -0.44 26.86 12.23
C ARG A 360 -1.73 26.33 11.58
N CYS A 361 -2.81 26.35 12.35
CA CYS A 361 -4.13 25.92 11.90
C CYS A 361 -4.57 26.66 10.63
N PRO A 362 -5.04 25.95 9.59
CA PRO A 362 -5.70 26.57 8.46
C PRO A 362 -7.06 27.16 8.86
N ASP A 363 -7.62 28.01 8.00
CA ASP A 363 -8.83 28.79 8.27
C ASP A 363 -10.08 27.92 8.34
N VAL A 364 -10.15 26.89 7.48
CA VAL A 364 -11.21 25.89 7.48
C VAL A 364 -10.63 24.47 7.55
N TYR A 365 -11.46 23.51 7.94
CA TYR A 365 -11.06 22.11 7.99
C TYR A 365 -10.70 21.62 6.57
N PRO A 366 -9.46 21.13 6.35
CA PRO A 366 -9.04 20.64 5.04
C PRO A 366 -9.92 19.50 4.55
N TRP A 367 -10.27 19.50 3.27
CA TRP A 367 -11.10 18.43 2.69
C TRP A 367 -10.87 18.27 1.19
N THR A 368 -11.60 17.36 0.54
CA THR A 368 -11.56 17.17 -0.91
C THR A 368 -11.89 18.49 -1.62
N GLY A 369 -11.06 18.89 -2.58
CA GLY A 369 -11.16 20.17 -3.28
C GLY A 369 -10.57 21.39 -2.55
N ASN A 370 -10.32 21.31 -1.23
CA ASN A 370 -9.62 22.33 -0.46
C ASN A 370 -8.64 21.70 0.56
N PRO A 371 -7.56 21.07 0.07
CA PRO A 371 -6.71 20.23 0.91
C PRO A 371 -5.82 20.99 1.89
N LEU A 372 -5.76 22.31 1.77
CA LEU A 372 -4.97 23.18 2.64
C LEU A 372 -5.85 24.06 3.55
N GLY A 373 -7.18 23.95 3.45
CA GLY A 373 -8.12 24.68 4.30
C GLY A 373 -8.02 26.21 4.17
N ILE A 374 -7.86 26.70 2.93
CA ILE A 374 -7.77 28.14 2.63
C ILE A 374 -9.20 28.69 2.48
N ALA A 375 -9.50 29.79 3.17
CA ALA A 375 -10.81 30.46 3.13
C ALA A 375 -11.06 31.26 1.85
#